data_AF-A0A7J7L715-F1
#
_entry.id   AF-A0A7J7L715-F1
#
_cell.length_a   1.000
_cell.length_b   1.000
_cell.length_c   1.000
_cell.angle_alpha   90.00
_cell.angle_beta   90.00
_cell.angle_gamma   90.00
#
_symmetry.space_group_name_H-M   'P 1'
#
loop_
_entity.id
_entity.type
_entity.pdbx_description
1 polymer ?
#
loop_
_entity_poly.entity_id
_entity_poly.type
_entity_poly.pdbx_seq_one_letter_code
_entity_poly.pdbx_strand_id
1 'polypeptide(L)' 'MGITTSYEAECEAILAAARKAFSQEWFTLLIRSDSQAAVTAYQNNKMPWQFYAQWDYFNKKMKIRLQNT' A
#
# COMPACT_ATOMS: atom_id res chain seq x y z
N MET A 1 -2.11 8.34 23.64
CA MET A 1 -1.15 7.43 22.97
C MET A 1 -1.89 6.74 21.85
N GLY A 2 -1.38 6.81 20.61
CA GLY A 2 -1.94 6.02 19.51
C GLY A 2 -1.49 4.57 19.65
N ILE A 3 -2.39 3.62 19.43
CA ILE A 3 -2.08 2.20 19.35
C ILE A 3 -2.20 1.84 17.88
N THR A 4 -1.21 1.13 17.34
CA THR A 4 -1.23 0.61 15.98
C THR A 4 -0.80 -0.85 15.98
N THR A 5 -1.30 -1.60 15.01
CA THR A 5 -0.93 -3.01 14.81
C THR A 5 0.20 -3.12 13.79
N SER A 6 0.99 -4.20 13.85
CA SER A 6 2.00 -4.50 12.83
C SER A 6 1.39 -4.53 11.43
N TYR A 7 0.16 -5.04 11.30
CA TYR A 7 -0.57 -5.04 10.03
C TYR A 7 -0.85 -3.63 9.49
N GLU A 8 -1.30 -2.70 10.34
CA GLU A 8 -1.51 -1.31 9.95
C GLU A 8 -0.22 -0.61 9.55
N ALA A 9 0.89 -0.90 10.24
CA ALA A 9 2.20 -0.36 9.90
C ALA A 9 2.67 -0.82 8.50
N GLU A 10 2.46 -2.09 8.17
CA GLU A 10 2.78 -2.66 6.84
C GLU A 10 1.89 -2.06 5.73
N CYS A 11 0.59 -1.92 5.98
CA CYS A 11 -0.33 -1.23 5.07
C CYS A 11 0.09 0.23 4.83
N GLU A 12 0.49 0.94 5.88
CA GLU A 12 0.97 2.32 5.77
C GLU A 12 2.30 2.41 5.04
N ALA A 13 3.20 1.44 5.20
CA ALA A 13 4.46 1.37 4.44
C ALA A 13 4.22 1.28 2.93
N ILE A 14 3.24 0.47 2.50
CA ILE A 14 2.83 0.37 1.09
C ILE A 14 2.31 1.72 0.58
N LEU A 15 1.44 2.40 1.34
CA LEU A 15 0.91 3.71 0.98
C LEU A 15 1.98 4.80 0.96
N ALA A 16 2.93 4.75 1.88
CA ALA A 16 4.07 5.67 1.91
C ALA A 16 4.96 5.50 0.67
N ALA A 17 5.19 4.25 0.23
CA ALA A 17 5.90 3.97 -1.02
C ALA A 17 5.15 4.52 -2.24
N ALA A 18 3.82 4.33 -2.30
CA ALA A 18 2.99 4.88 -3.36
C ALA A 18 3.02 6.43 -3.39
N ARG A 19 2.90 7.09 -2.24
CA ARG A 19 3.03 8.55 -2.11
C ARG A 19 4.37 9.06 -2.62
N LYS A 20 5.45 8.40 -2.21
CA LYS A 20 6.81 8.77 -2.63
C LYS A 20 7.00 8.63 -4.13
N ALA A 21 6.57 7.50 -4.71
CA ALA A 21 6.63 7.29 -6.15
C ALA A 21 5.78 8.32 -6.92
N PHE A 22 4.57 8.63 -6.44
CA PHE A 22 3.70 9.65 -7.05
C PHE A 22 4.35 11.04 -7.02
N SER A 23 4.99 11.42 -5.91
CA SER A 23 5.72 12.69 -5.80
C SER A 23 6.93 12.80 -6.74
N GLN A 24 7.40 11.67 -7.26
CA GLN A 24 8.51 11.58 -8.22
C GLN A 24 8.02 11.32 -9.65
N GLU A 25 6.70 11.41 -9.90
CA GLU A 25 6.06 11.14 -11.20
C GLU A 25 6.31 9.71 -11.72
N TRP A 26 6.58 8.76 -10.82
CA TRP A 26 6.72 7.35 -11.17
C TRP A 26 5.36 6.67 -11.15
N PHE A 27 4.75 6.51 -12.32
CA PHE A 27 3.40 5.93 -12.43
C PHE A 27 3.36 4.39 -12.46
N THR A 28 4.52 3.73 -12.47
CA THR A 28 4.64 2.27 -12.35
C THR A 28 5.51 1.93 -11.15
N LEU A 29 4.95 1.19 -10.19
CA LEU A 29 5.61 0.86 -8.93
C LEU A 29 5.55 -0.64 -8.67
N LEU A 30 6.71 -1.23 -8.36
CA LEU A 30 6.81 -2.59 -7.84
C LEU A 30 7.21 -2.51 -6.36
N ILE A 31 6.36 -3.05 -5.49
CA ILE A 31 6.61 -3.13 -4.05
C ILE A 31 6.83 -4.60 -3.70
N ARG A 32 7.91 -4.87 -2.97
CA ARG A 32 8.18 -6.17 -2.36
C ARG A 32 8.06 -6.04 -0.86
N SER A 33 7.27 -6.91 -0.24
CA SER A 33 7.05 -6.94 1.21
C SER A 33 7.05 -8.40 1.66
N ASP A 34 7.59 -8.68 2.83
CA ASP A 34 7.50 -9.98 3.51
C ASP A 34 6.16 -10.15 4.26
N SER A 35 5.38 -9.08 4.39
CA SER A 35 4.05 -9.11 4.99
C SER A 35 3.01 -9.71 4.04
N GLN A 36 2.86 -11.04 4.12
CA GLN A 36 1.80 -11.77 3.41
C GLN A 36 0.43 -11.16 3.64
N ALA A 37 0.14 -10.72 4.87
CA ALA A 37 -1.14 -10.12 5.23
C ALA A 37 -1.41 -8.83 4.43
N ALA A 38 -0.43 -7.93 4.37
CA ALA A 38 -0.57 -6.67 3.64
C ALA A 38 -0.63 -6.89 2.12
N VAL A 39 0.19 -7.79 1.58
CA VAL A 39 0.15 -8.17 0.15
C VAL A 39 -1.20 -8.77 -0.22
N THR A 40 -1.73 -9.67 0.61
CA THR A 40 -3.03 -10.32 0.38
C THR A 40 -4.18 -9.32 0.51
N ALA A 41 -4.12 -8.42 1.49
CA ALA A 41 -5.12 -7.38 1.68
C ALA A 41 -5.15 -6.43 0.47
N TYR A 42 -3.99 -6.03 -0.02
CA TYR A 42 -3.85 -5.21 -1.21
C TYR A 42 -4.44 -5.89 -2.45
N GLN A 43 -4.01 -7.12 -2.74
CA GLN A 43 -4.42 -7.86 -3.94
C GLN A 43 -5.93 -8.14 -3.96
N ASN A 44 -6.54 -8.34 -2.79
CA ASN A 44 -7.96 -8.61 -2.65
C ASN A 44 -8.81 -7.36 -2.39
N ASN A 45 -8.23 -6.16 -2.44
CA ASN A 45 -8.91 -4.90 -2.12
C ASN A 45 -9.55 -4.88 -0.71
N LYS A 46 -8.91 -5.54 0.26
CA LYS A 46 -9.32 -5.67 1.67
C LYS A 46 -8.44 -4.83 2.61
N MET A 47 -7.98 -3.68 2.14
CA MET A 47 -7.22 -2.74 2.98
C MET A 47 -8.09 -2.22 4.14
N PRO A 48 -7.50 -1.88 5.30
CA PRO A 48 -8.20 -1.21 6.38
C PRO A 48 -8.97 0.02 5.88
N TRP A 49 -10.17 0.24 6.42
CA TRP A 49 -11.08 1.28 5.93
C TRP A 49 -10.45 2.67 5.95
N GLN A 50 -9.60 2.96 6.94
CA GLN A 50 -8.88 4.23 7.08
C GLN A 50 -7.87 4.49 5.95
N PHE A 51 -7.38 3.44 5.29
CA PHE A 51 -6.40 3.50 4.21
C PHE A 51 -7.06 3.42 2.82
N TYR A 52 -8.33 3.00 2.75
CA TYR A 52 -9.03 2.70 1.51
C TYR A 52 -9.12 3.89 0.54
N ALA A 53 -9.34 5.10 1.04
CA ALA A 53 -9.46 6.29 0.18
C ALA A 53 -8.15 6.64 -0.52
N GLN A 54 -7.02 6.62 0.20
CA GLN A 54 -5.70 6.86 -0.39
C GLN A 54 -5.31 5.75 -1.36
N TRP A 55 -5.64 4.52 -0.98
CA TRP A 55 -5.42 3.33 -1.76
C TRP A 55 -6.13 3.38 -3.13
N ASP A 56 -7.44 3.65 -3.14
CA ASP A 56 -8.23 3.79 -4.36
C ASP A 56 -7.71 4.95 -5.25
N TYR A 57 -7.33 6.06 -4.63
CA TYR A 57 -6.72 7.20 -5.34
C TYR A 57 -5.44 6.79 -6.10
N PHE A 58 -4.52 6.09 -5.44
CA PHE A 58 -3.26 5.69 -6.08
C PHE A 58 -3.48 4.63 -7.17
N ASN A 59 -4.36 3.65 -6.97
CA ASN A 59 -4.65 2.66 -8.02
C ASN A 59 -5.24 3.27 -9.29
N LYS A 60 -6.05 4.31 -9.16
CA LYS A 60 -6.62 5.02 -10.31
C LYS A 60 -5.58 5.80 -11.10
N LYS A 61 -4.48 6.20 -10.46
CA LYS A 61 -3.44 7.04 -11.05
C LYS A 61 -2.17 6.29 -11.43
N MET A 62 -1.95 5.13 -10.85
CA MET A 62 -0.68 4.42 -10.94
C MET A 62 -0.90 2.91 -11.10
N LYS A 63 -0.01 2.28 -11.84
CA LYS A 63 0.09 0.83 -11.92
C LYS A 63 1.01 0.32 -10.82
N ILE A 64 0.42 -0.14 -9.73
CA ILE A 64 1.17 -0.64 -8.57
C ILE A 64 1.02 -2.17 -8.51
N ARG A 65 2.13 -2.88 -8.38
CA ARG A 65 2.20 -4.34 -8.21
C ARG A 65 2.86 -4.67 -6.88
N LEU A 66 2.21 -5.52 -6.08
CA LEU A 66 2.81 -6.11 -4.87
C LEU A 66 3.20 -7.56 -5.10
N GLN A 67 4.38 -7.90 -4.60
CA GLN A 67 4.92 -9.24 -4.55
C GLN A 67 5.41 -9.54 -3.14
N ASN A 68 5.27 -10.80 -2.73
CA ASN A 68 6.02 -11.26 -1.58
C ASN A 68 7.51 -11.34 -1.91
N THR A 69 8.34 -11.01 -0.93
CA THR A 69 9.80 -11.20 -1.01
C THR A 69 10.20 -12.61 -0.64
#